data_AF-A0A059LS18-F1
#
_entry.id   AF-A0A059LS18-F1
#
_cell.length_a   1.000
_cell.length_b   1.000
_cell.length_c   1.000
_cell.angle_alpha   90.00
_cell.angle_beta   90.00
_cell.angle_gamma   90.00
#
_symmetry.space_group_name_H-M   'P 1'
#
loop_
_entity.id
_entity.type
_entity.pdbx_description
1 polymer ?
#
loop_
_entity_poly.entity_id
_entity_poly.type
_entity_poly.pdbx_seq_one_letter_code
_entity_poly.pdbx_strand_id
1 'polypeptide(L)'
;MRFSWVRMLNVDEPAAIDMLLAKVATTFASALEQNADYLRVALRFLAALVPVNVLNASAVMALLASIIQQAVTTSKHGESPSLWQPYVDFLVHVVLTAIPFGGADLIESSRNEVEALAAAAKTYADARPIKSLKSMRPFACSFKEGDALAECDFGACTFVATAVEAFKEYLEAENWQLETIPHVHGAFLSSLAAAEARDLPPMNIPSFSTLVPDNMNLEAIVAVQDKFPIRGELPLLEPQHTQGDRILLERLYVEDYILDTLTGFEGDRVECAKRLASGLPVPYAFEPLLCQTIFGQMLHFRSRFKPQMYGSLMIDLCKLQKTFPRAMSACVRRFCMLLIERLTRLSYWDKIQAVLPEEFCALLPPKPEVQPLEGTWAPQVVDKIRSKASAEELSDFLDEMERENGQLLLDIVSQSCSNSSLRGALSIERFVTMRFVTRTSSPAKSGCDCIHLRLMYSRKYFTN
;
A
#
# COMPACT_ATOMS: atom_id res chain seq x y z
N MET A 1 24.98 -14.83 -5.80
CA MET A 1 26.34 -14.99 -6.36
C MET A 1 27.10 -13.67 -6.55
N ARG A 2 26.51 -12.57 -7.06
CA ARG A 2 27.29 -11.39 -7.51
C ARG A 2 28.11 -10.62 -6.45
N PHE A 3 27.67 -10.55 -5.19
CA PHE A 3 28.37 -9.78 -4.14
C PHE A 3 29.67 -10.43 -3.65
N SER A 4 29.72 -11.77 -3.59
CA SER A 4 30.92 -12.50 -3.18
C SER A 4 32.08 -12.29 -4.16
N TRP A 5 31.79 -12.08 -5.45
CA TRP A 5 32.81 -11.76 -6.46
C TRP A 5 33.46 -10.39 -6.23
N VAL A 6 32.68 -9.39 -5.81
CA VAL A 6 33.22 -8.03 -5.60
C VAL A 6 34.20 -8.02 -4.44
N ARG A 7 33.94 -8.77 -3.36
CA ARG A 7 34.94 -8.88 -2.27
C ARG A 7 36.15 -9.72 -2.66
N MET A 8 36.00 -10.77 -3.47
CA MET A 8 37.15 -11.50 -4.01
C MET A 8 38.04 -10.57 -4.85
N LEU A 9 37.44 -9.78 -5.75
CA LEU A 9 38.14 -8.72 -6.48
C LEU A 9 38.75 -7.67 -5.55
N ASN A 10 38.13 -7.38 -4.41
CA ASN A 10 38.71 -6.46 -3.42
C ASN A 10 40.06 -6.95 -2.87
N VAL A 11 40.16 -8.25 -2.61
CA VAL A 11 41.39 -8.88 -2.12
C VAL A 11 42.44 -8.99 -3.23
N ASP A 12 42.01 -9.46 -4.41
CA ASP A 12 42.92 -9.81 -5.50
C ASP A 12 43.36 -8.60 -6.35
N GLU A 13 42.46 -7.66 -6.59
CA GLU A 13 42.63 -6.51 -7.48
C GLU A 13 42.00 -5.23 -6.90
N PRO A 14 42.58 -4.63 -5.84
CA PRO A 14 42.02 -3.46 -5.16
C PRO A 14 41.75 -2.27 -6.10
N ALA A 15 42.61 -2.07 -7.11
CA ALA A 15 42.45 -1.01 -8.11
C ALA A 15 41.19 -1.19 -8.99
N ALA A 16 40.73 -2.43 -9.20
CA ALA A 16 39.49 -2.70 -9.92
C ALA A 16 38.27 -2.22 -9.14
N ILE A 17 38.31 -2.29 -7.80
CA ILE A 17 37.27 -1.76 -6.94
C ILE A 17 37.25 -0.24 -6.97
N ASP A 18 38.40 0.43 -6.94
CA ASP A 18 38.45 1.88 -7.05
C ASP A 18 37.85 2.38 -8.39
N MET A 19 38.17 1.69 -9.49
CA MET A 19 37.55 1.96 -10.80
C MET A 19 36.04 1.71 -10.80
N LEU A 20 35.59 0.62 -10.15
CA LEU A 20 34.17 0.30 -10.02
C LEU A 20 33.44 1.40 -9.23
N LEU A 21 33.98 1.83 -8.07
CA LEU A 21 33.38 2.86 -7.23
C LEU A 21 33.36 4.22 -7.95
N ALA A 22 34.42 4.58 -8.67
CA ALA A 22 34.45 5.77 -9.51
C ALA A 22 33.39 5.71 -10.63
N LYS A 23 33.20 4.53 -11.24
CA LYS A 23 32.15 4.32 -12.24
C LYS A 23 30.76 4.40 -11.65
N VAL A 24 30.53 3.84 -10.46
CA VAL A 24 29.27 3.97 -9.74
C VAL A 24 28.99 5.45 -9.45
N ALA A 25 29.95 6.20 -8.92
CA ALA A 25 29.78 7.61 -8.59
C ALA A 25 29.48 8.49 -9.82
N THR A 26 30.19 8.28 -10.93
CA THR A 26 29.90 9.00 -12.19
C THR A 26 28.53 8.64 -12.76
N THR A 27 28.15 7.36 -12.70
CA THR A 27 26.84 6.91 -13.17
C THR A 27 25.71 7.41 -12.25
N PHE A 28 25.97 7.52 -10.94
CA PHE A 28 25.02 7.95 -9.91
C PHE A 28 24.45 9.35 -10.21
N ALA A 29 25.31 10.30 -10.58
CA ALA A 29 24.89 11.65 -10.95
C ALA A 29 23.97 11.64 -12.19
N SER A 30 24.34 10.88 -13.23
CA SER A 30 23.53 10.76 -14.45
C SER A 30 22.27 9.89 -14.30
N ALA A 31 22.22 9.02 -13.29
CA ALA A 31 21.13 8.07 -13.10
C ALA A 31 19.81 8.78 -12.78
N LEU A 32 19.86 9.82 -11.96
CA LEU A 32 18.68 10.63 -11.64
C LEU A 32 18.13 11.39 -12.84
N GLU A 33 18.94 11.62 -13.88
CA GLU A 33 18.48 12.23 -15.12
C GLU A 33 17.84 11.22 -16.08
N GLN A 34 18.42 10.02 -16.19
CA GLN A 34 18.08 9.05 -17.23
C GLN A 34 17.13 7.94 -16.77
N ASN A 35 17.37 7.39 -15.58
CA ASN A 35 16.59 6.28 -15.03
C ASN A 35 16.75 6.20 -13.51
N ALA A 36 15.78 6.77 -12.80
CA ALA A 36 15.80 6.80 -11.34
C ALA A 36 15.86 5.40 -10.70
N ASP A 37 15.32 4.36 -11.34
CA ASP A 37 15.40 2.99 -10.80
C ASP A 37 16.85 2.50 -10.64
N TYR A 38 17.80 3.01 -11.42
CA TYR A 38 19.22 2.70 -11.25
C TYR A 38 19.74 3.17 -9.89
N LEU A 39 19.28 4.33 -9.39
CA LEU A 39 19.69 4.85 -8.08
C LEU A 39 19.33 3.87 -6.97
N ARG A 40 18.11 3.32 -6.99
CA ARG A 40 17.63 2.34 -6.00
C ARG A 40 18.54 1.11 -5.97
N VAL A 41 18.83 0.54 -7.14
CA VAL A 41 19.69 -0.65 -7.26
C VAL A 41 21.12 -0.34 -6.85
N ALA A 42 21.66 0.82 -7.22
CA ALA A 42 23.00 1.26 -6.84
C ALA A 42 23.14 1.42 -5.33
N LEU A 43 22.18 2.06 -4.65
CA LEU A 43 22.22 2.22 -3.19
C LEU A 43 22.13 0.88 -2.46
N ARG A 44 21.26 -0.03 -2.91
CA ARG A 44 21.21 -1.41 -2.39
C ARG A 44 22.53 -2.15 -2.59
N PHE A 45 23.15 -1.98 -3.75
CA PHE A 45 24.44 -2.55 -4.05
C PHE A 45 25.52 -2.01 -3.10
N LEU A 46 25.60 -0.69 -2.91
CA LEU A 46 26.56 -0.06 -1.99
C LEU A 46 26.35 -0.49 -0.53
N ALA A 47 25.09 -0.58 -0.07
CA ALA A 47 24.79 -1.08 1.27
C ALA A 47 25.21 -2.56 1.43
N ALA A 48 24.95 -3.40 0.43
CA ALA A 48 25.38 -4.80 0.44
C ALA A 48 26.91 -5.01 0.42
N LEU A 49 27.69 -3.96 0.12
CA LEU A 49 29.15 -3.99 0.18
C LEU A 49 29.72 -3.82 1.60
N VAL A 50 28.90 -3.41 2.58
CA VAL A 50 29.30 -3.23 3.98
C VAL A 50 29.51 -4.57 4.70
N PRO A 51 28.54 -5.52 4.70
CA PRO A 51 28.74 -6.85 5.32
C PRO A 51 29.93 -7.62 4.73
N VAL A 52 30.26 -7.31 3.48
CA VAL A 52 31.40 -7.90 2.79
C VAL A 52 32.68 -7.06 2.94
N ASN A 53 32.78 -6.15 3.90
CA ASN A 53 33.99 -5.37 4.20
C ASN A 53 34.68 -4.74 2.97
N VAL A 54 33.89 -4.31 1.97
CA VAL A 54 34.40 -3.57 0.81
C VAL A 54 34.27 -2.06 1.05
N LEU A 55 33.20 -1.64 1.72
CA LEU A 55 32.95 -0.25 2.07
C LEU A 55 32.80 -0.05 3.57
N ASN A 56 33.27 1.09 4.06
CA ASN A 56 33.03 1.52 5.43
C ASN A 56 31.54 1.86 5.64
N ALA A 57 30.96 1.36 6.74
CA ALA A 57 29.58 1.64 7.12
C ALA A 57 29.32 3.15 7.23
N SER A 58 30.25 3.90 7.83
CA SER A 58 30.17 5.35 7.98
C SER A 58 30.09 6.10 6.65
N ALA A 59 30.84 5.67 5.63
CA ALA A 59 30.81 6.28 4.31
C ALA A 59 29.46 6.06 3.61
N VAL A 60 28.92 4.84 3.69
CA VAL A 60 27.59 4.52 3.13
C VAL A 60 26.50 5.29 3.88
N MET A 61 26.55 5.36 5.20
CA MET A 61 25.57 6.11 5.99
C MET A 61 25.64 7.61 5.74
N ALA A 62 26.83 8.19 5.56
CA ALA A 62 26.99 9.60 5.21
C ALA A 62 26.30 9.94 3.86
N LEU A 63 26.40 9.04 2.88
CA LEU A 63 25.67 9.17 1.61
C LEU A 63 24.15 9.09 1.83
N LEU A 64 23.66 8.09 2.56
CA LEU A 64 22.22 7.93 2.80
C LEU A 64 21.63 9.12 3.57
N ALA A 65 22.38 9.65 4.54
CA ALA A 65 22.01 10.85 5.28
C ALA A 65 21.97 12.10 4.40
N SER A 66 22.92 12.26 3.47
CA SER A 66 22.91 13.41 2.54
C SER A 66 21.71 13.36 1.59
N ILE A 67 21.25 12.17 1.19
CA ILE A 67 20.02 11.99 0.40
C ILE A 67 18.79 12.45 1.18
N ILE A 68 18.67 12.05 2.44
CA ILE A 68 17.54 12.48 3.27
C ILE A 68 17.60 13.97 3.59
N GLN A 69 18.81 14.53 3.80
CA GLN A 69 18.98 15.96 3.97
C GLN A 69 18.54 16.75 2.72
N GLN A 70 18.86 16.25 1.52
CA GLN A 70 18.40 16.84 0.26
C GLN A 70 16.86 16.77 0.16
N ALA A 71 16.27 15.62 0.48
CA ALA A 71 14.82 15.44 0.54
C ALA A 71 14.13 16.47 1.46
N VAL A 72 14.63 16.62 2.69
CA VAL A 72 14.11 17.59 3.67
C VAL A 72 14.29 19.02 3.17
N THR A 73 15.43 19.36 2.57
CA THR A 73 15.71 20.70 2.04
C THR A 73 14.76 21.04 0.89
N THR A 74 14.58 20.12 -0.06
CA THR A 74 13.64 20.30 -1.17
C THR A 74 12.21 20.45 -0.66
N SER A 75 11.77 19.69 0.35
CA SER A 75 10.40 19.82 0.89
C SER A 75 10.10 21.18 1.55
N LYS A 76 11.12 21.88 2.06
CA LYS A 76 10.97 23.18 2.72
C LYS A 76 10.94 24.35 1.74
N HIS A 77 11.67 24.23 0.64
CA HIS A 77 11.83 25.29 -0.36
C HIS A 77 11.02 25.06 -1.65
N GLY A 78 10.40 23.89 -1.80
CA GLY A 78 9.65 23.53 -3.00
C GLY A 78 8.32 24.26 -3.09
N GLU A 79 8.20 25.17 -4.05
CA GLU A 79 6.91 25.66 -4.51
C GLU A 79 6.17 24.55 -5.27
N SER A 80 4.84 24.46 -5.12
CA SER A 80 3.98 23.47 -5.78
C SER A 80 4.34 21.99 -5.52
N PRO A 81 3.73 21.37 -4.50
CA PRO A 81 3.99 19.99 -4.12
C PRO A 81 3.88 18.93 -5.22
N SER A 82 2.98 19.11 -6.19
CA SER A 82 2.81 18.16 -7.29
C SER A 82 4.07 17.97 -8.15
N LEU A 83 5.00 18.93 -8.13
CA LEU A 83 6.25 18.86 -8.87
C LEU A 83 7.37 18.25 -8.03
N TRP A 84 7.61 18.74 -6.82
CA TRP A 84 8.77 18.28 -6.04
C TRP A 84 8.51 17.02 -5.23
N GLN A 85 7.26 16.76 -4.82
CA GLN A 85 6.97 15.66 -3.90
C GLN A 85 7.30 14.28 -4.46
N PRO A 86 7.02 13.94 -5.74
CA PRO A 86 7.39 12.62 -6.29
C PRO A 86 8.90 12.34 -6.21
N TYR A 87 9.72 13.36 -6.41
CA TYR A 87 11.18 13.26 -6.25
C TYR A 87 11.57 12.98 -4.80
N VAL A 88 11.03 13.76 -3.86
CA VAL A 88 11.33 13.60 -2.43
C VAL A 88 10.81 12.26 -1.89
N ASP A 89 9.59 11.88 -2.26
CA ASP A 89 8.97 10.59 -1.96
C ASP A 89 9.86 9.43 -2.45
N PHE A 90 10.38 9.53 -3.67
CA PHE A 90 11.32 8.58 -4.24
C PHE A 90 12.64 8.52 -3.47
N LEU A 91 13.27 9.66 -3.15
CA LEU A 91 14.52 9.70 -2.37
C LEU A 91 14.37 9.01 -1.01
N VAL A 92 13.27 9.29 -0.30
CA VAL A 92 12.99 8.66 0.99
C VAL A 92 12.85 7.15 0.82
N HIS A 93 12.06 6.72 -0.16
CA HIS A 93 11.84 5.29 -0.42
C HIS A 93 13.13 4.52 -0.75
N VAL A 94 14.00 5.06 -1.62
CA VAL A 94 15.22 4.34 -2.01
C VAL A 94 16.23 4.23 -0.88
N VAL A 95 16.27 5.20 0.04
CA VAL A 95 17.13 5.15 1.21
C VAL A 95 16.64 4.09 2.20
N LEU A 96 15.36 4.13 2.57
CA LEU A 96 14.79 3.17 3.53
C LEU A 96 14.89 1.73 3.04
N THR A 97 14.75 1.50 1.73
CA THR A 97 14.86 0.17 1.13
C THR A 97 16.29 -0.20 0.69
N ALA A 98 17.30 0.62 1.01
CA ALA A 98 18.70 0.29 0.81
C ALA A 98 19.36 -0.25 2.10
N ILE A 99 19.03 0.35 3.25
CA ILE A 99 19.63 0.00 4.56
C ILE A 99 19.58 -1.51 4.87
N PRO A 100 18.46 -2.24 4.63
CA PRO A 100 18.38 -3.66 4.97
C PRO A 100 19.39 -4.55 4.23
N PHE A 101 19.93 -4.12 3.08
CA PHE A 101 20.99 -4.84 2.39
C PHE A 101 22.33 -4.78 3.13
N GLY A 102 22.54 -3.75 3.94
CA GLY A 102 23.67 -3.65 4.86
C GLY A 102 23.49 -4.48 6.14
N GLY A 103 22.28 -4.99 6.41
CA GLY A 103 21.97 -5.86 7.54
C GLY A 103 22.40 -5.28 8.90
N ALA A 104 22.70 -6.19 9.83
CA ALA A 104 23.19 -5.84 11.16
C ALA A 104 24.51 -5.05 11.13
N ASP A 105 25.44 -5.38 10.22
CA ASP A 105 26.75 -4.72 10.15
C ASP A 105 26.64 -3.20 9.94
N LEU A 106 25.72 -2.75 9.08
CA LEU A 106 25.46 -1.33 8.85
C LEU A 106 24.70 -0.68 10.01
N ILE A 107 23.68 -1.38 10.53
CA ILE A 107 22.77 -0.81 11.54
C ILE A 107 23.46 -0.70 12.90
N GLU A 108 24.22 -1.70 13.32
CA GLU A 108 24.96 -1.67 14.60
C GLU A 108 26.07 -0.64 14.57
N SER A 109 26.82 -0.55 13.46
CA SER A 109 27.94 0.38 13.31
C SER A 109 27.52 1.85 13.26
N SER A 110 26.25 2.14 12.96
CA SER A 110 25.74 3.50 12.77
C SER A 110 24.30 3.65 13.27
N ARG A 111 24.02 3.05 14.44
CA ARG A 111 22.67 2.97 15.04
C ARG A 111 22.01 4.34 15.16
N ASN A 112 22.72 5.31 15.71
CA ASN A 112 22.21 6.66 15.94
C ASN A 112 21.85 7.35 14.63
N GLU A 113 22.69 7.19 13.60
CA GLU A 113 22.47 7.75 12.27
C GLU A 113 21.27 7.10 11.58
N VAL A 114 21.10 5.77 11.70
CA VAL A 114 19.94 5.04 11.16
C VAL A 114 18.65 5.51 11.83
N GLU A 115 18.65 5.66 13.16
CA GLU A 115 17.48 6.14 13.92
C GLU A 115 17.14 7.59 13.59
N ALA A 116 18.14 8.47 13.50
CA ALA A 116 17.94 9.85 13.09
C ALA A 116 17.37 9.94 11.67
N LEU A 117 17.85 9.08 10.76
CA LEU A 117 17.36 8.98 9.39
C LEU A 117 15.89 8.53 9.35
N ALA A 118 15.55 7.46 10.08
CA ALA A 118 14.19 6.96 10.18
C ALA A 118 13.23 8.02 10.74
N ALA A 119 13.66 8.76 11.77
CA ALA A 119 12.89 9.86 12.36
C ALA A 119 12.68 11.02 11.37
N ALA A 120 13.71 11.38 10.59
CA ALA A 120 13.58 12.41 9.56
C ALA A 120 12.63 11.98 8.43
N ALA A 121 12.71 10.73 7.98
CA ALA A 121 11.81 10.15 6.98
C ALA A 121 10.35 10.13 7.47
N LYS A 122 10.13 9.74 8.74
CA LYS A 122 8.79 9.77 9.36
C LYS A 122 8.24 11.19 9.45
N THR A 123 9.07 12.13 9.92
CA THR A 123 8.69 13.55 10.02
C THR A 123 8.26 14.10 8.66
N TYR A 124 9.03 13.79 7.61
CA TYR A 124 8.64 14.15 6.25
C TYR A 124 7.32 13.50 5.82
N ALA A 125 7.19 12.18 5.99
CA ALA A 125 5.99 11.44 5.57
C ALA A 125 4.71 11.95 6.25
N ASP A 126 4.81 12.39 7.51
CA ASP A 126 3.69 12.98 8.25
C ASP A 126 3.33 14.39 7.78
N ALA A 127 4.34 15.18 7.45
CA ALA A 127 4.19 16.58 7.04
C ALA A 127 3.89 16.76 5.54
N ARG A 128 4.08 15.72 4.71
CA ARG A 128 3.93 15.85 3.26
C ARG A 128 2.51 16.29 2.89
N PRO A 129 2.36 17.24 1.94
CA PRO A 129 1.07 17.85 1.62
C PRO A 129 0.13 16.90 0.86
N ILE A 130 0.66 16.09 -0.07
CA ILE A 130 -0.13 15.14 -0.86
C ILE A 130 0.03 13.74 -0.27
N LYS A 131 -0.95 13.30 0.53
CA LYS A 131 -0.93 11.97 1.15
C LYS A 131 -1.59 10.89 0.29
N SER A 132 -2.56 11.28 -0.52
CA SER A 132 -3.29 10.40 -1.43
C SER A 132 -3.81 11.18 -2.64
N LEU A 133 -3.75 10.59 -3.84
CA LEU A 133 -4.33 11.13 -5.06
C LEU A 133 -5.62 10.39 -5.43
N LYS A 134 -6.78 11.01 -5.14
CA LYS A 134 -8.09 10.42 -5.44
C LYS A 134 -8.28 10.08 -6.92
N SER A 135 -7.68 10.87 -7.82
CA SER A 135 -7.73 10.64 -9.27
C SER A 135 -6.98 9.39 -9.74
N MET A 136 -6.08 8.87 -8.91
CA MET A 136 -5.29 7.66 -9.18
C MET A 136 -5.91 6.41 -8.54
N ARG A 137 -7.04 6.55 -7.83
CA ARG A 137 -7.73 5.42 -7.25
C ARG A 137 -8.30 4.55 -8.37
N PRO A 138 -8.05 3.23 -8.35
CA PRO A 138 -8.59 2.31 -9.34
C PRO A 138 -10.12 2.19 -9.25
N PHE A 139 -10.68 2.64 -8.12
CA PHE A 139 -12.11 2.59 -7.84
C PHE A 139 -12.65 3.92 -7.32
N ALA A 140 -13.85 4.30 -7.77
CA ALA A 140 -14.41 5.63 -7.55
C ALA A 140 -14.97 5.92 -6.13
N CYS A 141 -15.25 4.89 -5.32
CA CYS A 141 -15.81 5.07 -3.97
C CYS A 141 -15.47 3.90 -3.03
N SER A 142 -15.38 4.21 -1.73
CA SER A 142 -15.21 3.23 -0.65
C SER A 142 -16.56 2.64 -0.25
N PHE A 143 -16.62 1.32 0.00
CA PHE A 143 -17.86 0.66 0.41
C PHE A 143 -18.12 0.69 1.91
N LYS A 144 -17.04 0.73 2.69
CA LYS A 144 -17.04 0.67 4.15
C LYS A 144 -15.88 1.52 4.66
N GLU A 145 -16.02 2.07 5.86
CA GLU A 145 -14.90 2.74 6.54
C GLU A 145 -13.70 1.78 6.58
N GLY A 146 -12.55 2.20 6.03
CA GLY A 146 -11.37 1.36 5.91
C GLY A 146 -11.37 0.38 4.73
N ASP A 147 -12.09 0.66 3.65
CA ASP A 147 -11.94 -0.07 2.38
C ASP A 147 -10.60 0.24 1.73
N ALA A 148 -9.56 -0.47 2.17
CA ALA A 148 -8.17 -0.27 1.75
C ALA A 148 -8.01 -0.25 0.24
N LEU A 149 -8.77 -1.07 -0.49
CA LEU A 149 -8.67 -1.15 -1.96
C LEU A 149 -9.26 0.08 -2.67
N ALA A 150 -10.37 0.61 -2.16
CA ALA A 150 -10.97 1.82 -2.70
C ALA A 150 -10.24 3.10 -2.27
N GLU A 151 -9.60 3.08 -1.11
CA GLU A 151 -8.82 4.20 -0.58
C GLU A 151 -7.39 4.24 -1.13
N CYS A 152 -6.90 3.09 -1.60
CA CYS A 152 -5.61 2.94 -2.26
C CYS A 152 -5.54 3.79 -3.53
N ASP A 153 -4.63 4.76 -3.54
CA ASP A 153 -4.18 5.45 -4.75
C ASP A 153 -2.98 4.70 -5.33
N PHE A 154 -3.25 3.48 -5.81
CA PHE A 154 -2.25 2.58 -6.35
C PHE A 154 -1.33 3.28 -7.36
N GLY A 155 -0.02 3.21 -7.14
CA GLY A 155 0.97 3.89 -7.97
C GLY A 155 1.00 5.41 -7.81
N ALA A 156 0.48 5.94 -6.69
CA ALA A 156 0.59 7.33 -6.27
C ALA A 156 1.20 7.47 -4.85
N CYS A 157 0.78 8.43 -4.03
CA CYS A 157 1.59 8.93 -2.91
C CYS A 157 1.63 8.02 -1.66
N THR A 158 0.87 6.93 -1.61
CA THR A 158 0.75 6.10 -0.39
C THR A 158 2.01 5.29 -0.05
N PHE A 159 2.78 4.88 -1.06
CA PHE A 159 3.91 3.96 -0.88
C PHE A 159 5.00 4.43 0.08
N VAL A 160 5.21 5.74 0.21
CA VAL A 160 6.21 6.28 1.14
C VAL A 160 5.77 6.07 2.58
N ALA A 161 4.47 6.20 2.87
CA ALA A 161 3.97 5.87 4.21
C ALA A 161 4.16 4.37 4.48
N THR A 162 3.83 3.51 3.51
CA THR A 162 4.06 2.06 3.59
C THR A 162 5.53 1.72 3.83
N ALA A 163 6.46 2.36 3.11
CA ALA A 163 7.89 2.13 3.26
C ALA A 163 8.43 2.60 4.62
N VAL A 164 7.94 3.72 5.14
CA VAL A 164 8.30 4.22 6.47
C VAL A 164 7.82 3.27 7.57
N GLU A 165 6.56 2.81 7.51
CA GLU A 165 6.04 1.86 8.50
C GLU A 165 6.74 0.50 8.39
N ALA A 166 6.98 0.00 7.17
CA ALA A 166 7.74 -1.24 6.95
C ALA A 166 9.17 -1.16 7.51
N PHE A 167 9.84 -0.02 7.34
CA PHE A 167 11.19 0.18 7.87
C PHE A 167 11.19 0.30 9.40
N LYS A 168 10.18 0.96 9.98
CA LYS A 168 10.00 1.01 11.43
C LYS A 168 9.82 -0.38 12.03
N GLU A 169 8.91 -1.18 11.48
CA GLU A 169 8.70 -2.58 11.90
C GLU A 169 10.00 -3.38 11.83
N TYR A 170 10.77 -3.21 10.76
CA TYR A 170 12.07 -3.86 10.59
C TYR A 170 13.10 -3.47 11.65
N LEU A 171 13.15 -2.18 12.05
CA LEU A 171 14.04 -1.74 13.13
C LEU A 171 13.62 -2.30 14.50
N GLU A 172 12.31 -2.34 14.76
CA GLU A 172 11.73 -2.87 16.01
C GLU A 172 11.87 -4.38 16.15
N ALA A 173 11.99 -5.11 15.04
CA ALA A 173 12.19 -6.56 15.05
C ALA A 173 13.56 -6.99 15.63
N GLU A 174 14.55 -6.10 15.66
CA GLU A 174 15.94 -6.30 16.14
C GLU A 174 16.72 -7.50 15.54
N ASN A 175 16.10 -8.26 14.63
CA ASN A 175 16.70 -9.42 13.98
C ASN A 175 17.38 -9.06 12.66
N TRP A 176 17.21 -7.83 12.14
CA TRP A 176 17.82 -7.22 10.93
C TRP A 176 18.33 -8.16 9.82
N GLN A 177 17.55 -9.20 9.56
CA GLN A 177 17.82 -10.26 8.61
C GLN A 177 16.51 -10.53 7.89
N LEU A 178 16.57 -10.49 6.56
CA LEU A 178 15.41 -10.71 5.69
C LEU A 178 15.66 -11.93 4.83
N GLU A 179 14.69 -12.83 4.80
CA GLU A 179 14.73 -14.05 4.00
C GLU A 179 14.80 -13.75 2.50
N THR A 180 14.20 -12.64 2.06
CA THR A 180 14.22 -12.21 0.64
C THR A 180 15.54 -11.61 0.19
N ILE A 181 16.46 -11.27 1.12
CA ILE A 181 17.80 -10.75 0.78
C ILE A 181 18.81 -11.90 0.86
N PRO A 182 19.41 -12.36 -0.26
CA PRO A 182 20.33 -13.48 -0.22
C PRO A 182 21.69 -13.16 0.43
N HIS A 183 22.00 -13.83 1.55
CA HIS A 183 23.29 -13.76 2.24
C HIS A 183 24.33 -14.73 1.66
N VAL A 184 24.69 -14.55 0.39
CA VAL A 184 25.58 -15.46 -0.35
C VAL A 184 27.07 -15.39 0.03
N HIS A 185 27.46 -14.44 0.89
CA HIS A 185 28.85 -14.21 1.27
C HIS A 185 29.30 -15.03 2.49
N GLY A 186 28.37 -15.59 3.28
CA GLY A 186 28.69 -16.32 4.51
C GLY A 186 29.68 -17.48 4.31
N ALA A 187 29.55 -18.22 3.21
CA ALA A 187 30.42 -19.33 2.86
C ALA A 187 31.89 -18.94 2.59
N PHE A 188 32.18 -17.65 2.44
CA PHE A 188 33.49 -17.15 2.02
C PHE A 188 34.18 -16.28 3.08
N LEU A 189 33.55 -16.04 4.24
CA LEU A 189 34.04 -15.09 5.25
C LEU A 189 35.50 -15.32 5.69
N SER A 190 35.93 -16.58 5.80
CA SER A 190 37.29 -16.95 6.19
C SER A 190 38.35 -16.61 5.12
N SER A 191 38.07 -16.85 3.85
CA SER A 191 38.95 -16.47 2.72
C SER A 191 39.00 -14.95 2.48
N LEU A 192 38.10 -14.21 3.12
CA LEU A 192 37.79 -12.83 2.82
C LEU A 192 38.23 -11.86 3.94
N ALA A 193 38.81 -12.37 5.04
CA ALA A 193 39.20 -11.60 6.22
C ALA A 193 40.35 -10.59 5.98
N ALA A 194 41.13 -10.76 4.91
CA ALA A 194 42.26 -9.89 4.58
C ALA A 194 41.88 -8.61 3.81
N ALA A 195 40.61 -8.47 3.40
CA ALA A 195 40.15 -7.30 2.65
C ALA A 195 40.04 -6.07 3.56
N GLU A 196 40.63 -4.95 3.14
CA GLU A 196 40.41 -3.65 3.79
C GLU A 196 39.19 -2.94 3.18
N ALA A 197 38.37 -2.35 4.06
CA ALA A 197 37.25 -1.53 3.66
C ALA A 197 37.73 -0.15 3.20
N ARG A 198 37.02 0.43 2.22
CA ARG A 198 37.32 1.76 1.67
C ARG A 198 36.19 2.74 1.89
N ASP A 199 36.53 4.01 1.78
CA ASP A 199 35.53 5.07 1.71
C ASP A 199 34.95 5.20 0.31
N LEU A 200 33.78 5.83 0.26
CA LEU A 200 33.12 6.16 -1.00
C LEU A 200 33.72 7.43 -1.61
N PRO A 201 33.90 7.49 -2.93
CA PRO A 201 34.17 8.75 -3.61
C PRO A 201 33.00 9.72 -3.37
N PRO A 202 33.23 11.05 -3.41
CA PRO A 202 32.17 12.03 -3.27
C PRO A 202 31.08 11.82 -4.32
N MET A 203 29.85 11.61 -3.85
CA MET A 203 28.67 11.46 -4.71
C MET A 203 27.71 12.59 -4.42
N ASN A 204 27.42 13.37 -5.47
CA ASN A 204 26.49 14.48 -5.39
C ASN A 204 25.12 14.04 -5.90
N ILE A 205 24.09 14.48 -5.20
CA ILE A 205 22.71 14.28 -5.60
C ILE A 205 22.27 15.55 -6.34
N PRO A 206 21.87 15.45 -7.60
CA PRO A 206 21.32 16.58 -8.34
C PRO A 206 20.17 17.25 -7.57
N SER A 207 20.16 18.59 -7.58
CA SER A 207 19.04 19.35 -7.03
C SER A 207 17.79 19.10 -7.85
N PHE A 208 16.61 19.09 -7.22
CA PHE A 208 15.33 18.99 -7.91
C PHE A 208 15.19 19.98 -9.07
N SER A 209 15.66 21.23 -8.87
CA SER A 209 15.62 22.30 -9.88
C SER A 209 16.42 21.99 -11.15
N THR A 210 17.40 21.07 -11.09
CA THR A 210 18.18 20.65 -12.26
C THR A 210 17.51 19.52 -13.04
N LEU A 211 16.55 18.83 -12.42
CA LEU A 211 15.96 17.60 -12.95
C LEU A 211 14.60 17.81 -13.64
N VAL A 212 13.98 18.97 -13.44
CA VAL A 212 12.60 19.27 -13.86
C VAL A 212 12.56 20.61 -14.61
N PRO A 213 11.76 20.72 -15.68
CA PRO A 213 11.56 21.98 -16.39
C PRO A 213 11.02 23.11 -15.49
N ASP A 214 11.41 24.35 -15.76
CA ASP A 214 10.97 25.54 -15.00
C ASP A 214 9.45 25.83 -15.11
N ASN A 215 8.74 25.19 -16.05
CA ASN A 215 7.34 25.46 -16.32
C ASN A 215 6.39 24.61 -15.46
N MET A 216 5.45 25.28 -14.79
CA MET A 216 4.40 24.62 -14.01
C MET A 216 3.19 24.27 -14.88
N ASN A 217 3.35 23.28 -15.77
CA ASN A 217 2.26 22.76 -16.59
C ASN A 217 1.96 21.29 -16.25
N LEU A 218 0.82 20.78 -16.75
CA LEU A 218 0.39 19.40 -16.50
C LEU A 218 1.40 18.38 -17.05
N GLU A 219 2.04 18.69 -18.18
CA GLU A 219 3.05 17.85 -18.82
C GLU A 219 4.29 17.68 -17.92
N ALA A 220 4.74 18.74 -17.25
CA ALA A 220 5.86 18.69 -16.31
C ALA A 220 5.54 17.80 -15.11
N ILE A 221 4.33 17.92 -14.53
CA ILE A 221 3.88 17.05 -13.43
C ILE A 221 3.91 15.58 -13.88
N VAL A 222 3.36 15.29 -15.05
CA VAL A 222 3.31 13.95 -15.63
C VAL A 222 4.71 13.39 -15.90
N ALA A 223 5.61 14.22 -16.42
CA ALA A 223 6.99 13.85 -16.72
C ALA A 223 7.81 13.55 -15.45
N VAL A 224 7.61 14.33 -14.38
CA VAL A 224 8.27 14.06 -13.09
C VAL A 224 7.78 12.75 -12.49
N GLN A 225 6.48 12.49 -12.55
CA GLN A 225 5.90 11.23 -12.06
C GLN A 225 6.39 10.01 -12.86
N ASP A 226 6.64 10.15 -14.16
CA ASP A 226 7.25 9.08 -14.96
C ASP A 226 8.72 8.88 -14.61
N LYS A 227 9.44 9.99 -14.38
CA LYS A 227 10.87 9.98 -14.08
C LYS A 227 11.18 9.37 -12.72
N PHE A 228 10.31 9.60 -11.74
CA PHE A 228 10.40 9.02 -10.40
C PHE A 228 9.25 8.04 -10.20
N PRO A 229 9.38 6.83 -10.77
CA PRO A 229 8.28 5.90 -10.87
C PRO A 229 7.86 5.47 -9.46
N ILE A 230 6.60 5.76 -9.18
CA ILE A 230 5.98 5.46 -7.92
C ILE A 230 5.78 3.95 -7.80
N ARG A 231 6.24 3.37 -6.69
CA ARG A 231 5.97 1.98 -6.31
C ARG A 231 4.67 1.95 -5.50
N GLY A 232 3.97 0.83 -5.39
CA GLY A 232 2.70 0.78 -4.66
C GLY A 232 1.96 -0.52 -4.90
N GLU A 233 0.96 -0.80 -4.08
CA GLU A 233 0.20 -2.06 -4.11
C GLU A 233 -1.26 -1.85 -4.50
N LEU A 234 -1.83 -2.77 -5.27
CA LEU A 234 -3.28 -2.87 -5.42
C LEU A 234 -3.72 -4.04 -4.55
N PRO A 235 -4.25 -3.81 -3.32
CA PRO A 235 -4.52 -4.88 -2.36
C PRO A 235 -5.80 -5.65 -2.75
N LEU A 236 -5.71 -6.45 -3.81
CA LEU A 236 -6.82 -7.29 -4.28
C LEU A 236 -7.06 -8.46 -3.33
N LEU A 237 -5.99 -9.10 -2.84
CA LEU A 237 -6.06 -10.26 -1.98
C LEU A 237 -5.79 -9.87 -0.53
N GLU A 238 -6.40 -10.63 0.39
CA GLU A 238 -6.18 -10.44 1.82
C GLU A 238 -4.69 -10.67 2.19
N PRO A 239 -4.13 -9.87 3.12
CA PRO A 239 -2.71 -9.93 3.51
C PRO A 239 -2.21 -11.32 3.90
N GLN A 240 -3.06 -12.17 4.49
CA GLN A 240 -2.73 -13.55 4.84
C GLN A 240 -2.24 -14.39 3.64
N HIS A 241 -2.66 -14.06 2.42
CA HIS A 241 -2.27 -14.78 1.21
C HIS A 241 -1.03 -14.19 0.52
N THR A 242 -0.72 -12.92 0.77
CA THR A 242 0.34 -12.17 0.07
C THR A 242 1.55 -11.89 0.95
N GLN A 243 1.32 -11.50 2.21
CA GLN A 243 2.34 -11.23 3.23
C GLN A 243 2.50 -12.38 4.22
N GLY A 244 1.39 -12.98 4.65
CA GLY A 244 1.38 -13.97 5.75
C GLY A 244 1.85 -13.34 7.07
N ASP A 245 2.62 -14.08 7.86
CA ASP A 245 3.16 -13.63 9.16
C ASP A 245 4.48 -12.85 9.04
N ARG A 246 4.93 -12.55 7.81
CA ARG A 246 6.18 -11.85 7.56
C ARG A 246 6.02 -10.35 7.77
N ILE A 247 7.11 -9.68 8.10
CA ILE A 247 7.12 -8.22 8.16
C ILE A 247 6.83 -7.61 6.78
N LEU A 248 6.30 -6.39 6.76
CA LEU A 248 5.87 -5.73 5.52
C LEU A 248 7.02 -5.52 4.53
N LEU A 249 8.25 -5.35 5.03
CA LEU A 249 9.42 -5.08 4.20
C LEU A 249 9.81 -6.26 3.29
N GLU A 250 9.62 -7.50 3.73
CA GLU A 250 9.82 -8.71 2.91
C GLU A 250 8.92 -8.67 1.67
N ARG A 251 7.65 -8.33 1.89
CA ARG A 251 6.68 -8.20 0.82
C ARG A 251 7.10 -7.13 -0.19
N LEU A 252 7.54 -5.95 0.28
CA LEU A 252 7.98 -4.86 -0.60
C LEU A 252 9.15 -5.28 -1.50
N TYR A 253 10.09 -6.08 -0.99
CA TYR A 253 11.19 -6.59 -1.81
C TYR A 253 10.75 -7.59 -2.87
N VAL A 254 9.81 -8.49 -2.54
CA VAL A 254 9.24 -9.40 -3.54
C VAL A 254 8.55 -8.62 -4.66
N GLU A 255 7.74 -7.61 -4.32
CA GLU A 255 7.10 -6.73 -5.30
C GLU A 255 8.14 -6.05 -6.20
N ASP A 256 9.20 -5.50 -5.62
CA ASP A 256 10.30 -4.90 -6.37
C ASP A 256 10.99 -5.88 -7.32
N TYR A 257 11.29 -7.10 -6.86
CA TYR A 257 11.90 -8.13 -7.71
C TYR A 257 11.01 -8.48 -8.90
N ILE A 258 9.69 -8.52 -8.70
CA ILE A 258 8.72 -8.74 -9.77
C ILE A 258 8.77 -7.58 -10.77
N LEU A 259 8.67 -6.33 -10.30
CA LEU A 259 8.65 -5.14 -11.15
C LEU A 259 9.95 -4.95 -11.93
N ASP A 260 11.10 -5.21 -11.28
CA ASP A 260 12.42 -5.14 -11.90
C ASP A 260 12.59 -6.25 -12.94
N THR A 261 12.05 -7.45 -12.70
CA THR A 261 12.08 -8.55 -13.67
C THR A 261 11.17 -8.29 -14.87
N LEU A 262 9.98 -7.71 -14.66
CA LEU A 262 9.11 -7.29 -15.76
C LEU A 262 9.82 -6.27 -16.67
N THR A 263 10.49 -5.29 -16.06
CA THR A 263 11.22 -4.25 -16.79
C THR A 263 12.47 -4.79 -17.49
N GLY A 264 13.25 -5.62 -16.80
CA GLY A 264 14.50 -6.17 -17.35
C GLY A 264 14.32 -7.19 -18.47
N PHE A 265 13.15 -7.84 -18.56
CA PHE A 265 12.85 -8.89 -19.53
C PHE A 265 11.61 -8.57 -20.39
N GLU A 266 11.22 -7.30 -20.52
CA GLU A 266 10.08 -6.88 -21.36
C GLU A 266 10.18 -7.44 -22.78
N GLY A 267 11.40 -7.44 -23.36
CA GLY A 267 11.67 -7.91 -24.72
C GLY A 267 11.66 -9.43 -24.90
N ASP A 268 11.71 -10.21 -23.82
CA ASP A 268 11.68 -11.68 -23.86
C ASP A 268 10.70 -12.21 -22.79
N ARG A 269 9.43 -12.28 -23.19
CA ARG A 269 8.34 -12.75 -22.33
C ARG A 269 8.56 -14.16 -21.79
N VAL A 270 9.20 -15.05 -22.55
CA VAL A 270 9.42 -16.45 -22.14
C VAL A 270 10.47 -16.48 -21.03
N GLU A 271 11.55 -15.74 -21.20
CA GLU A 271 12.57 -15.63 -20.16
C GLU A 271 12.03 -14.89 -18.92
N CYS A 272 11.26 -13.82 -19.12
CA CYS A 272 10.57 -13.12 -18.03
C CYS A 272 9.73 -14.10 -17.18
N ALA A 273 8.91 -14.93 -17.83
CA ALA A 273 8.07 -15.93 -17.15
C ALA A 273 8.91 -16.94 -16.35
N LYS A 274 10.03 -17.43 -16.89
CA LYS A 274 10.94 -18.34 -16.18
C LYS A 274 11.55 -17.69 -14.94
N ARG A 275 12.00 -16.43 -15.06
CA ARG A 275 12.60 -15.70 -13.92
C ARG A 275 11.58 -15.41 -12.84
N LEU A 276 10.36 -15.01 -13.20
CA LEU A 276 9.27 -14.80 -12.24
C LEU A 276 8.82 -16.11 -11.59
N ALA A 277 8.84 -17.23 -12.32
CA ALA A 277 8.39 -18.52 -11.79
C ALA A 277 9.36 -19.16 -10.78
N SER A 278 10.68 -18.99 -10.97
CA SER A 278 11.67 -19.70 -10.15
C SER A 278 13.04 -19.02 -10.01
N GLY A 279 13.23 -17.83 -10.60
CA GLY A 279 14.52 -17.13 -10.62
C GLY A 279 14.66 -16.04 -9.56
N LEU A 280 13.57 -15.69 -8.86
CA LEU A 280 13.60 -14.66 -7.82
C LEU A 280 14.17 -15.23 -6.51
N PRO A 281 14.87 -14.41 -5.71
CA PRO A 281 15.42 -14.80 -4.41
C PRO A 281 14.35 -14.83 -3.32
N VAL A 282 13.28 -15.61 -3.53
CA VAL A 282 12.15 -15.70 -2.60
C VAL A 282 12.05 -17.15 -2.11
N PRO A 283 12.38 -17.44 -0.84
CA PRO A 283 12.48 -18.81 -0.34
C PRO A 283 11.11 -19.44 -0.01
N TYR A 284 10.02 -18.71 -0.20
CA TYR A 284 8.66 -19.13 0.12
C TYR A 284 7.72 -19.00 -1.08
N ALA A 285 6.56 -19.64 -1.01
CA ALA A 285 5.50 -19.52 -2.00
C ALA A 285 4.98 -18.07 -2.05
N PHE A 286 5.03 -17.45 -3.23
CA PHE A 286 4.67 -16.04 -3.43
C PHE A 286 3.75 -15.82 -4.63
N GLU A 287 3.17 -16.88 -5.20
CA GLU A 287 2.31 -16.82 -6.39
C GLU A 287 1.09 -15.89 -6.23
N PRO A 288 0.41 -15.81 -5.06
CA PRO A 288 -0.64 -14.82 -4.84
C PRO A 288 -0.12 -13.38 -4.94
N LEU A 289 1.05 -13.10 -4.36
CA LEU A 289 1.69 -11.79 -4.44
C LEU A 289 2.15 -11.48 -5.86
N LEU A 290 2.82 -12.42 -6.53
CA LEU A 290 3.21 -12.31 -7.95
C LEU A 290 2.02 -11.94 -8.83
N CYS A 291 0.92 -12.67 -8.66
CA CYS A 291 -0.30 -12.43 -9.42
C CYS A 291 -0.87 -11.05 -9.11
N GLN A 292 -1.00 -10.68 -7.84
CA GLN A 292 -1.49 -9.37 -7.43
C GLN A 292 -0.63 -8.23 -7.99
N THR A 293 0.70 -8.33 -7.95
CA THR A 293 1.60 -7.32 -8.49
C THR A 293 1.43 -7.16 -10.00
N ILE A 294 1.33 -8.26 -10.75
CA ILE A 294 1.08 -8.23 -12.20
C ILE A 294 -0.29 -7.62 -12.51
N PHE A 295 -1.34 -8.02 -11.81
CA PHE A 295 -2.69 -7.46 -11.98
C PHE A 295 -2.74 -5.98 -11.62
N GLY A 296 -2.08 -5.58 -10.53
CA GLY A 296 -1.93 -4.19 -10.14
C GLY A 296 -1.32 -3.39 -11.28
N GLN A 297 -0.14 -3.78 -11.76
CA GLN A 297 0.53 -3.09 -12.87
C GLN A 297 -0.33 -3.00 -14.13
N MET A 298 -1.07 -4.07 -14.47
CA MET A 298 -1.98 -4.08 -15.60
C MET A 298 -3.16 -3.10 -15.43
N LEU A 299 -3.69 -2.96 -14.22
CA LEU A 299 -4.80 -2.07 -13.88
C LEU A 299 -4.35 -0.64 -13.56
N HIS A 300 -3.05 -0.39 -13.51
CA HIS A 300 -2.51 0.93 -13.28
C HIS A 300 -2.96 1.90 -14.37
N PHE A 301 -3.44 3.09 -14.00
CA PHE A 301 -3.76 4.15 -14.95
C PHE A 301 -2.59 4.49 -15.88
N ARG A 302 -1.36 4.33 -15.37
CA ARG A 302 -0.11 4.51 -16.10
C ARG A 302 0.64 3.19 -16.23
N SER A 303 -0.05 2.13 -16.66
CA SER A 303 0.58 0.83 -16.88
C SER A 303 1.78 0.97 -17.83
N ARG A 304 2.93 0.46 -17.40
CA ARG A 304 4.18 0.53 -18.16
C ARG A 304 4.10 -0.26 -19.47
N PHE A 305 3.38 -1.37 -19.46
CA PHE A 305 3.27 -2.27 -20.59
C PHE A 305 1.82 -2.37 -21.10
N LYS A 306 1.68 -2.87 -22.32
CA LYS A 306 0.36 -3.11 -22.91
C LYS A 306 -0.34 -4.29 -22.22
N PRO A 307 -1.67 -4.27 -22.02
CA PRO A 307 -2.43 -5.35 -21.39
C PRO A 307 -2.16 -6.75 -21.95
N GLN A 308 -1.91 -6.85 -23.27
CA GLN A 308 -1.61 -8.09 -23.97
C GLN A 308 -0.32 -8.76 -23.47
N MET A 309 0.67 -7.96 -23.03
CA MET A 309 1.91 -8.49 -22.46
C MET A 309 1.61 -9.23 -21.15
N TYR A 310 0.88 -8.59 -20.22
CA TYR A 310 0.54 -9.23 -18.95
C TYR A 310 -0.35 -10.46 -19.14
N GLY A 311 -1.36 -10.38 -20.02
CA GLY A 311 -2.23 -11.52 -20.32
C GLY A 311 -1.46 -12.73 -20.84
N SER A 312 -0.58 -12.53 -21.83
CA SER A 312 0.27 -13.60 -22.34
C SER A 312 1.30 -14.08 -21.33
N LEU A 313 1.87 -13.20 -20.51
CA LEU A 313 2.79 -13.57 -19.43
C LEU A 313 2.11 -14.46 -18.38
N MET A 314 0.91 -14.10 -17.95
CA MET A 314 0.12 -14.90 -16.99
C MET A 314 -0.21 -16.29 -17.54
N ILE A 315 -0.45 -16.43 -18.85
CA ILE A 315 -0.63 -17.73 -19.51
C ILE A 315 0.63 -18.60 -19.36
N ASP A 316 1.83 -18.03 -19.57
CA ASP A 316 3.06 -18.81 -19.42
C ASP A 316 3.37 -19.13 -17.96
N LEU A 317 3.07 -18.21 -17.03
CA LEU A 317 3.17 -18.49 -15.59
C LEU A 317 2.22 -19.64 -15.17
N CYS A 318 1.01 -19.72 -15.74
CA CYS A 318 0.11 -20.86 -15.51
C CYS A 318 0.70 -22.20 -15.98
N LYS A 319 1.54 -22.20 -17.03
CA LYS A 319 2.22 -23.41 -17.51
C LYS A 319 3.42 -23.78 -16.63
N LEU A 320 4.12 -22.78 -16.11
CA LEU A 320 5.35 -22.96 -15.33
C LEU A 320 5.09 -23.27 -13.85
N GLN A 321 4.04 -22.71 -13.26
CA GLN A 321 3.70 -22.85 -11.85
C GLN A 321 2.29 -23.42 -11.68
N LYS A 322 2.18 -24.62 -11.11
CA LYS A 322 0.89 -25.33 -10.93
C LYS A 322 -0.10 -24.61 -10.01
N THR A 323 0.41 -23.85 -9.06
CA THR A 323 -0.33 -23.06 -8.04
C THR A 323 -0.78 -21.71 -8.57
N PHE A 324 -0.09 -21.15 -9.58
CA PHE A 324 -0.37 -19.83 -10.13
C PHE A 324 -1.80 -19.68 -10.71
N PRO A 325 -2.39 -20.66 -11.43
CA PRO A 325 -3.78 -20.56 -11.89
C PRO A 325 -4.79 -20.31 -10.77
N ARG A 326 -4.56 -20.86 -9.56
CA ARG A 326 -5.42 -20.64 -8.39
C ARG A 326 -5.32 -19.19 -7.89
N ALA A 327 -4.10 -18.66 -7.80
CA ALA A 327 -3.86 -17.26 -7.45
C ALA A 327 -4.49 -16.30 -8.47
N MET A 328 -4.32 -16.59 -9.77
CA MET A 328 -4.92 -15.84 -10.87
C MET A 328 -6.44 -15.83 -10.80
N SER A 329 -7.07 -16.99 -10.59
CA SER A 329 -8.51 -17.09 -10.42
C SER A 329 -9.01 -16.28 -9.21
N ALA A 330 -8.27 -16.25 -8.11
CA ALA A 330 -8.62 -15.47 -6.93
C ALA A 330 -8.61 -13.95 -7.21
N CYS A 331 -7.56 -13.43 -7.87
CA CYS A 331 -7.47 -12.02 -8.29
C CYS A 331 -8.62 -11.64 -9.23
N VAL A 332 -8.86 -12.45 -10.27
CA VAL A 332 -9.94 -12.22 -11.25
C VAL A 332 -11.30 -12.23 -10.57
N ARG A 333 -11.59 -13.27 -9.77
CA ARG A 333 -12.85 -13.40 -9.02
C ARG A 333 -13.08 -12.17 -8.16
N ARG A 334 -12.06 -11.76 -7.40
CA ARG A 334 -12.18 -10.62 -6.49
C ARG A 334 -12.44 -9.32 -7.26
N PHE A 335 -11.71 -9.07 -8.34
CA PHE A 335 -11.95 -7.93 -9.21
C PHE A 335 -13.38 -7.94 -9.78
N CYS A 336 -13.85 -9.07 -10.31
CA CYS A 336 -15.21 -9.20 -10.86
C CYS A 336 -16.28 -8.97 -9.79
N MET A 337 -16.13 -9.56 -8.59
CA MET A 337 -17.06 -9.33 -7.48
C MET A 337 -17.15 -7.84 -7.13
N LEU A 338 -16.00 -7.16 -7.03
CA LEU A 338 -15.96 -5.72 -6.75
C LEU A 338 -16.64 -4.90 -7.85
N LEU A 339 -16.37 -5.22 -9.11
CA LEU A 339 -17.01 -4.54 -10.24
C LEU A 339 -18.53 -4.74 -10.23
N ILE A 340 -18.99 -5.98 -10.05
CA ILE A 340 -20.42 -6.33 -10.02
C ILE A 340 -21.10 -5.67 -8.83
N GLU A 341 -20.48 -5.64 -7.65
CA GLU A 341 -21.01 -4.94 -6.48
C GLU A 341 -21.19 -3.44 -6.76
N ARG A 342 -20.23 -2.79 -7.42
CA ARG A 342 -20.33 -1.37 -7.83
C ARG A 342 -21.46 -1.15 -8.83
N LEU A 343 -21.53 -1.96 -9.88
CA LEU A 343 -22.59 -1.88 -10.88
C LEU A 343 -23.97 -2.09 -10.25
N THR A 344 -24.08 -2.98 -9.27
CA THR A 344 -25.31 -3.24 -8.52
C THR A 344 -25.77 -2.04 -7.72
N ARG A 345 -24.84 -1.26 -7.12
CA ARG A 345 -25.18 -0.02 -6.41
C ARG A 345 -25.52 1.14 -7.35
N LEU A 346 -24.87 1.21 -8.51
CA LEU A 346 -25.18 2.19 -9.56
C LEU A 346 -26.46 1.82 -10.34
N SER A 347 -27.05 0.65 -10.05
CA SER A 347 -28.24 0.15 -10.70
C SER A 347 -29.16 -0.57 -9.71
N TYR A 348 -29.95 -1.53 -10.19
CA TYR A 348 -30.77 -2.40 -9.35
C TYR A 348 -30.23 -3.83 -9.43
N TRP A 349 -30.26 -4.54 -8.30
CA TRP A 349 -29.77 -5.91 -8.21
C TRP A 349 -30.38 -6.82 -9.28
N ASP A 350 -31.71 -6.81 -9.45
CA ASP A 350 -32.40 -7.64 -10.44
C ASP A 350 -32.00 -7.29 -11.88
N LYS A 351 -31.71 -6.00 -12.14
CA LYS A 351 -31.25 -5.54 -13.46
C LYS A 351 -29.84 -6.02 -13.77
N ILE A 352 -28.93 -6.00 -12.80
CA ILE A 352 -27.57 -6.53 -12.98
C ILE A 352 -27.62 -8.05 -13.15
N GLN A 353 -28.41 -8.75 -12.32
CA GLN A 353 -28.60 -10.20 -12.46
C GLN A 353 -29.09 -10.58 -13.86
N ALA A 354 -30.07 -9.85 -14.42
CA ALA A 354 -30.63 -10.15 -15.74
C ALA A 354 -29.65 -9.93 -16.90
N VAL A 355 -28.63 -9.09 -16.74
CA VAL A 355 -27.65 -8.76 -17.79
C VAL A 355 -26.38 -9.62 -17.67
N LEU A 356 -26.09 -10.14 -16.47
CA LEU A 356 -24.93 -11.00 -16.25
C LEU A 356 -25.15 -12.41 -16.86
N PRO A 357 -24.11 -13.01 -17.45
CA PRO A 357 -24.12 -14.44 -17.76
C PRO A 357 -24.33 -15.27 -16.48
N GLU A 358 -24.95 -16.45 -16.63
CA GLU A 358 -25.33 -17.32 -15.50
C GLU A 358 -24.14 -17.68 -14.62
N GLU A 359 -22.95 -17.88 -15.21
CA GLU A 359 -21.72 -18.22 -14.51
C GLU A 359 -21.23 -17.11 -13.58
N PHE A 360 -21.60 -15.85 -13.86
CA PHE A 360 -21.24 -14.69 -13.05
C PHE A 360 -22.28 -14.35 -11.99
N CYS A 361 -23.49 -14.93 -12.05
CA CYS A 361 -24.52 -14.71 -11.03
C CYS A 361 -24.07 -15.13 -9.62
N ALA A 362 -23.19 -16.12 -9.52
CA ALA A 362 -22.59 -16.54 -8.24
C ALA A 362 -21.65 -15.49 -7.62
N LEU A 363 -21.28 -14.44 -8.36
CA LEU A 363 -20.46 -13.33 -7.89
C LEU A 363 -21.27 -12.09 -7.50
N LEU A 364 -22.60 -12.13 -7.66
CA LEU A 364 -23.48 -11.04 -7.23
C LEU A 364 -23.34 -10.82 -5.71
N PRO A 365 -23.39 -9.56 -5.26
CA PRO A 365 -23.57 -9.30 -3.82
C PRO A 365 -24.90 -9.91 -3.35
N PRO A 366 -25.06 -10.16 -2.04
CA PRO A 366 -26.34 -10.61 -1.50
C PRO A 366 -27.43 -9.63 -1.90
N LYS A 367 -28.61 -10.15 -2.26
CA LYS A 367 -29.74 -9.31 -2.61
C LYS A 367 -30.04 -8.38 -1.42
N PRO A 368 -30.13 -7.06 -1.63
CA PRO A 368 -30.42 -6.13 -0.54
C PRO A 368 -31.84 -6.37 -0.05
N GLU A 369 -31.95 -7.14 1.02
CA GLU A 369 -33.21 -7.47 1.68
C GLU A 369 -33.25 -6.88 3.07
N VAL A 370 -34.46 -6.50 3.49
CA VAL A 370 -34.72 -5.99 4.83
C VAL A 370 -34.99 -7.20 5.70
N GLN A 371 -34.09 -7.47 6.65
CA GLN A 371 -34.31 -8.58 7.58
C GLN A 371 -35.62 -8.33 8.38
N PRO A 372 -36.50 -9.34 8.50
CA PRO A 372 -37.68 -9.25 9.34
C PRO A 372 -37.29 -9.01 10.80
N LEU A 373 -37.94 -8.06 11.47
CA LEU A 373 -37.87 -7.97 12.93
C LEU A 373 -38.41 -9.27 13.55
N GLU A 374 -37.59 -9.92 14.36
CA GLU A 374 -38.00 -11.10 15.12
C GLU A 374 -38.65 -10.67 16.44
N GLY A 375 -39.87 -11.12 16.70
CA GLY A 375 -40.60 -10.85 17.96
C GLY A 375 -42.09 -10.60 17.78
N THR A 376 -42.88 -10.97 18.80
CA THR A 376 -44.35 -10.77 18.83
C THR A 376 -44.76 -9.29 18.82
N TRP A 377 -43.85 -8.40 19.17
CA TRP A 377 -44.04 -6.96 19.28
C TRP A 377 -43.75 -6.19 17.98
N ALA A 378 -43.00 -6.79 17.05
CA ALA A 378 -42.57 -6.13 15.81
C ALA A 378 -43.73 -5.56 14.97
N PRO A 379 -44.87 -6.28 14.80
CA PRO A 379 -46.04 -5.73 14.10
C PRO A 379 -46.62 -4.49 14.80
N GLN A 380 -46.62 -4.46 16.13
CA GLN A 380 -47.20 -3.36 16.92
C GLN A 380 -46.38 -2.07 16.79
N VAL A 381 -45.05 -2.20 16.75
CA VAL A 381 -44.14 -1.09 16.48
C VAL A 381 -44.33 -0.55 15.06
N VAL A 382 -44.39 -1.44 14.06
CA VAL A 382 -44.61 -1.05 12.67
C VAL A 382 -45.95 -0.33 12.51
N ASP A 383 -47.00 -0.79 13.19
CA ASP A 383 -48.32 -0.15 13.18
C ASP A 383 -48.30 1.24 13.82
N LYS A 384 -47.62 1.42 14.96
CA LYS A 384 -47.42 2.74 15.60
C LYS A 384 -46.65 3.72 14.70
N ILE A 385 -45.64 3.24 13.99
CA ILE A 385 -44.88 4.07 13.04
C ILE A 385 -45.76 4.44 11.83
N ARG A 386 -46.53 3.48 11.30
CA ARG A 386 -47.47 3.72 10.19
C ARG A 386 -48.61 4.66 10.58
N SER A 387 -49.07 4.61 11.83
CA SER A 387 -50.11 5.50 12.35
C SER A 387 -49.60 6.92 12.68
N LYS A 388 -48.32 7.21 12.42
CA LYS A 388 -47.67 8.49 12.75
C LYS A 388 -47.81 8.84 14.25
N ALA A 389 -47.67 7.84 15.11
CA ALA A 389 -47.64 8.05 16.56
C ALA A 389 -46.65 9.16 16.93
N SER A 390 -46.97 9.88 18.00
CA SER A 390 -46.11 10.97 18.47
C SER A 390 -44.77 10.41 18.94
N ALA A 391 -43.76 11.29 18.99
CA ALA A 391 -42.44 10.95 19.51
C ALA A 391 -42.48 10.36 20.92
N GLU A 392 -43.33 10.92 21.78
CA GLU A 392 -43.50 10.54 23.17
C GLU A 392 -44.20 9.18 23.26
N GLU A 393 -45.26 8.94 22.47
CA GLU A 393 -45.98 7.66 22.42
C GLU A 393 -45.13 6.49 21.93
N LEU A 394 -44.20 6.77 21.02
CA LEU A 394 -43.23 5.79 20.54
C LEU A 394 -42.14 5.55 21.59
N SER A 395 -41.62 6.61 22.23
CA SER A 395 -40.61 6.49 23.28
C SER A 395 -41.14 5.71 24.48
N ASP A 396 -42.32 6.05 24.98
CA ASP A 396 -42.92 5.39 26.14
C ASP A 396 -43.17 3.90 25.88
N PHE A 397 -43.66 3.58 24.68
CA PHE A 397 -43.86 2.19 24.25
C PHE A 397 -42.53 1.44 24.11
N LEU A 398 -41.51 2.08 23.55
CA LEU A 398 -40.18 1.49 23.39
C LEU A 398 -39.44 1.34 24.73
N ASP A 399 -39.60 2.27 25.67
CA ASP A 399 -39.02 2.23 27.02
C ASP A 399 -39.67 1.12 27.87
N GLU A 400 -40.97 0.87 27.67
CA GLU A 400 -41.69 -0.27 28.25
C GLU A 400 -41.14 -1.60 27.71
N MET A 401 -40.79 -1.67 26.42
CA MET A 401 -40.23 -2.85 25.77
C MET A 401 -38.71 -3.05 25.99
N GLU A 402 -37.91 -1.97 26.08
CA GLU A 402 -36.44 -2.00 26.26
C GLU A 402 -36.07 -2.51 27.66
N ARG A 403 -36.96 -2.35 28.66
CA ARG A 403 -36.85 -3.02 29.96
C ARG A 403 -36.89 -4.54 29.86
N GLU A 404 -37.47 -5.09 28.80
CA GLU A 404 -37.58 -6.55 28.59
C GLU A 404 -36.49 -7.10 27.64
N ASN A 405 -35.93 -6.30 26.72
CA ASN A 405 -34.91 -6.76 25.75
C ASN A 405 -33.98 -5.61 25.27
N GLY A 406 -32.70 -5.67 25.64
CA GLY A 406 -31.72 -4.57 25.51
C GLY A 406 -31.15 -4.27 24.11
N GLN A 407 -31.67 -4.85 23.02
CA GLN A 407 -31.12 -4.67 21.65
C GLN A 407 -32.14 -4.11 20.63
N LEU A 408 -33.36 -3.76 21.07
CA LEU A 408 -34.56 -3.60 20.21
C LEU A 408 -34.56 -2.40 19.23
N LEU A 409 -34.01 -1.26 19.66
CA LEU A 409 -34.30 0.04 19.03
C LEU A 409 -33.64 0.26 17.67
N LEU A 410 -32.45 -0.30 17.46
CA LEU A 410 -31.70 -0.14 16.21
C LEU A 410 -32.34 -0.89 15.04
N ASP A 411 -32.85 -2.09 15.32
CA ASP A 411 -33.45 -2.96 14.30
C ASP A 411 -34.81 -2.42 13.84
N ILE A 412 -35.56 -1.82 14.76
CA ILE A 412 -36.89 -1.20 14.51
C ILE A 412 -36.80 -0.05 13.52
N VAL A 413 -35.86 0.87 13.78
CA VAL A 413 -35.64 2.03 12.92
C VAL A 413 -35.10 1.56 11.56
N SER A 414 -34.25 0.53 11.54
CA SER A 414 -33.71 -0.11 10.33
C SER A 414 -34.78 -0.65 9.41
N GLN A 415 -35.75 -1.39 9.95
CA GLN A 415 -36.78 -2.01 9.13
C GLN A 415 -37.88 -1.04 8.69
N SER A 416 -38.31 -0.13 9.56
CA SER A 416 -39.46 0.75 9.30
C SER A 416 -39.19 1.82 8.23
N CYS A 417 -37.91 2.04 7.91
CA CYS A 417 -37.46 3.14 7.06
C CYS A 417 -36.69 2.66 5.82
N SER A 418 -36.76 1.37 5.51
CA SER A 418 -35.99 0.69 4.46
C SER A 418 -36.33 1.08 3.02
N ASN A 419 -37.44 1.79 2.80
CA ASN A 419 -37.92 2.15 1.46
C ASN A 419 -37.02 3.16 0.72
N SER A 420 -36.25 3.99 1.44
CA SER A 420 -35.23 4.85 0.83
C SER A 420 -34.24 5.35 1.87
N SER A 421 -33.02 5.67 1.43
CA SER A 421 -32.00 6.32 2.26
C SER A 421 -32.57 7.59 2.91
N LEU A 422 -33.21 8.47 2.15
CA LEU A 422 -33.81 9.71 2.70
C LEU A 422 -34.83 9.44 3.83
N ARG A 423 -35.67 8.39 3.71
CA ARG A 423 -36.62 8.02 4.78
C ARG A 423 -35.90 7.43 5.99
N GLY A 424 -34.84 6.65 5.77
CA GLY A 424 -33.93 6.21 6.82
C GLY A 424 -33.34 7.39 7.60
N ALA A 425 -32.69 8.33 6.90
CA ALA A 425 -32.05 9.50 7.50
C ALA A 425 -33.03 10.40 8.26
N LEU A 426 -34.18 10.74 7.66
CA LEU A 426 -35.20 11.58 8.30
C LEU A 426 -35.81 10.92 9.54
N SER A 427 -35.93 9.59 9.53
CA SER A 427 -36.47 8.87 10.68
C SER A 427 -35.43 8.79 11.80
N ILE A 428 -34.17 8.51 11.48
CA ILE A 428 -33.07 8.58 12.47
C ILE A 428 -32.95 10.00 13.04
N GLU A 429 -33.02 11.03 12.20
CA GLU A 429 -32.96 12.42 12.64
C GLU A 429 -34.12 12.75 13.59
N ARG A 430 -35.34 12.34 13.23
CA ARG A 430 -36.49 12.42 14.12
C ARG A 430 -36.19 11.69 15.43
N PHE A 431 -35.82 10.40 15.41
CA PHE A 431 -35.57 9.60 16.62
C PHE A 431 -34.43 10.13 17.51
N VAL A 432 -33.33 10.60 16.93
CA VAL A 432 -32.20 11.21 17.66
C VAL A 432 -32.63 12.53 18.30
N THR A 433 -33.45 13.33 17.61
CA THR A 433 -34.03 14.56 18.16
C THR A 433 -35.00 14.24 19.30
N MET A 434 -35.78 13.14 19.19
CA MET A 434 -36.68 12.68 20.26
C MET A 434 -35.94 12.33 21.56
N ARG A 435 -34.88 11.49 21.52
CA ARG A 435 -34.11 11.12 22.73
C ARG A 435 -33.34 12.28 23.36
N PHE A 436 -33.01 13.32 22.59
CA PHE A 436 -32.37 14.54 23.12
C PHE A 436 -33.37 15.46 23.85
N VAL A 437 -34.63 15.48 23.41
CA VAL A 437 -35.69 16.30 24.02
C VAL A 437 -36.25 15.64 25.29
N THR A 438 -36.34 14.32 25.36
CA THR A 438 -36.86 13.62 26.56
C THR A 438 -35.85 13.44 27.69
N ARG A 439 -34.53 13.47 27.44
CA ARG A 439 -33.50 13.36 28.50
C ARG A 439 -33.00 14.69 29.07
N THR A 440 -33.39 15.83 28.51
CA THR A 440 -33.01 17.16 29.04
C THR A 440 -33.94 17.67 30.15
N SER A 441 -34.97 16.90 30.54
CA SER A 441 -35.88 17.20 31.64
C SER A 441 -35.55 16.51 32.98
N SER A 442 -34.42 15.79 33.10
CA SER A 442 -33.93 15.26 34.39
C SER A 442 -32.45 15.60 34.62
N PRO A 443 -32.06 16.17 35.77
CA PRO A 443 -30.67 16.47 36.05
C PRO A 443 -29.91 15.18 36.43
N ALA A 444 -28.76 14.99 35.80
CA ALA A 444 -27.68 14.04 36.12
C ALA A 444 -27.92 12.54 35.84
N LYS A 445 -27.32 12.03 34.75
CA LYS A 445 -26.14 11.14 34.79
C LYS A 445 -25.69 10.71 33.37
N SER A 446 -24.35 10.72 33.20
CA SER A 446 -23.52 10.14 32.13
C SER A 446 -23.87 10.43 30.66
N GLY A 447 -23.15 11.38 30.07
CA GLY A 447 -22.93 11.44 28.64
C GLY A 447 -21.90 10.38 28.21
N CYS A 448 -22.34 9.33 27.53
CA CYS A 448 -21.46 8.49 26.71
C CYS A 448 -22.17 7.65 25.63
N ASP A 449 -23.47 7.34 25.75
CA ASP A 449 -24.06 6.31 24.86
C ASP A 449 -24.65 6.81 23.53
N CYS A 450 -24.99 8.10 23.39
CA CYS A 450 -25.76 8.58 22.24
C CYS A 450 -24.91 8.91 20.98
N ILE A 451 -23.60 9.13 21.13
CA ILE A 451 -22.70 9.31 19.96
C ILE A 451 -22.56 7.99 19.18
N HIS A 452 -22.71 6.86 19.85
CA HIS A 452 -22.61 5.53 19.24
C HIS A 452 -23.75 5.20 18.26
N LEU A 453 -24.98 5.68 18.50
CA LEU A 453 -26.15 5.40 17.67
C LEU A 453 -26.15 6.15 16.33
N ARG A 454 -25.71 7.42 16.34
CA ARG A 454 -25.55 8.22 15.09
C ARG A 454 -24.45 7.63 14.20
N LEU A 455 -23.40 7.07 14.81
CA LEU A 455 -22.30 6.40 14.12
C LEU A 455 -22.69 5.01 13.57
N MET A 456 -23.44 4.19 14.32
CA MET A 456 -23.80 2.83 13.88
C MET A 456 -24.70 2.81 12.64
N TYR A 457 -25.67 3.73 12.54
CA TYR A 457 -26.60 3.74 11.42
C TYR A 457 -26.03 4.43 10.17
N SER A 458 -25.16 5.43 10.37
CA SER A 458 -24.31 5.96 9.30
C SER A 458 -23.37 4.87 8.76
N ARG A 459 -22.82 4.01 9.62
CA ARG A 459 -21.91 2.91 9.25
C ARG A 459 -22.55 1.75 8.48
N LYS A 460 -23.85 1.47 8.66
CA LYS A 460 -24.52 0.32 8.02
C LYS A 460 -25.16 0.67 6.67
N TYR A 461 -25.50 1.95 6.43
CA TYR A 461 -26.26 2.37 5.22
C TYR A 461 -25.79 3.68 4.56
N PHE A 462 -24.89 4.46 5.16
CA PHE A 462 -24.49 5.79 4.70
C PHE A 462 -22.97 6.05 4.74
N THR A 463 -22.18 5.15 4.15
CA THR A 463 -20.88 5.55 3.61
C THR A 463 -21.06 5.75 2.10
N ASN A 464 -21.25 7.02 1.72
CA ASN A 464 -21.19 7.52 0.33
C ASN A 464 -19.74 7.75 -0.08
#